data_AF-A0A3A4P7Y6-F1
#
_entry.id   AF-A0A3A4P7Y6-F1
#
_cell.length_a   1.000
_cell.length_b   1.000
_cell.length_c   1.000
_cell.angle_alpha   90.00
_cell.angle_beta   90.00
_cell.angle_gamma   90.00
#
_symmetry.space_group_name_H-M   'P 1'
#
loop_
_entity.id
_entity.type
_entity.pdbx_description
1 polymer ?
#
loop_
_entity_poly.entity_id
_entity_poly.type
_entity_poly.pdbx_seq_one_letter_code
_entity_poly.pdbx_strand_id
1 'polypeptide(L)'
;MKRIAWQLVVVALVVGMAADFALAQAPQGGRGGFRGRTAEILCDALVLNTAQSEKVTATYQEINEKLRSEAGDMQSMSREERMEQMTKMQKEAAAALKKEMAGTLSEKALEAIEPVLALRVMMPDAQLRALRSLDLKDEQRAKLQPLATELTLAMVPSFPRGEGGPGEEAQKKFDDAKASFMAKASEILTGEQNEAWKVKADAVQKEQEEMRQQMRNRGTRGQ
;
A
#
# COMPACT_ATOMS: atom_id res chain seq x y z
N MET A 1 22.48 63.76 35.79
CA MET A 1 23.54 62.72 35.64
C MET A 1 22.87 61.35 35.67
N LYS A 2 23.06 60.56 34.59
CA LYS A 2 23.21 59.09 34.53
C LYS A 2 22.09 58.24 35.20
N ARG A 3 21.42 57.25 34.60
CA ARG A 3 21.51 56.43 33.36
C ARG A 3 20.17 55.63 33.35
N ILE A 4 19.33 55.73 32.33
CA ILE A 4 19.10 54.70 31.29
C ILE A 4 19.50 53.27 31.74
N ALA A 5 18.50 52.51 32.21
CA ALA A 5 18.48 51.05 32.42
C ALA A 5 17.04 50.72 32.88
N TRP A 6 16.21 49.89 32.28
CA TRP A 6 16.36 48.75 31.39
C TRP A 6 15.04 48.62 30.59
N GLN A 7 15.04 49.06 29.34
CA GLN A 7 14.16 48.47 28.33
C GLN A 7 14.87 47.20 27.87
N LEU A 8 14.30 46.02 28.13
CA LEU A 8 14.50 44.73 27.41
C LEU A 8 14.01 43.53 28.27
N VAL A 9 12.69 43.36 28.43
CA VAL A 9 12.09 42.09 28.90
C VAL A 9 10.78 41.78 28.16
N VAL A 10 10.76 41.87 26.82
CA VAL A 10 9.54 41.56 26.02
C VAL A 10 9.80 40.58 24.85
N VAL A 11 10.89 39.81 24.83
CA VAL A 11 11.15 38.86 23.70
C VAL A 11 11.53 37.45 24.17
N ALA A 12 10.82 36.89 25.14
CA ALA A 12 11.02 35.49 25.54
C ALA A 12 9.73 34.77 25.95
N LEU A 13 8.66 34.89 25.15
CA LEU A 13 7.42 34.15 25.41
C LEU A 13 6.65 33.72 24.15
N VAL A 14 7.35 33.50 23.02
CA VAL A 14 6.74 33.00 21.76
C VAL A 14 7.54 31.86 21.10
N VAL A 15 8.43 31.16 21.83
CA VAL A 15 9.24 30.05 21.26
C VAL A 15 9.05 28.72 22.01
N GLY A 16 7.95 28.57 22.76
CA GLY A 16 7.73 27.42 23.65
C GLY A 16 6.58 26.47 23.28
N MET A 17 6.02 26.53 22.06
CA MET A 17 4.93 25.64 21.62
C MET A 17 5.18 25.05 20.23
N ALA A 18 6.38 24.52 20.01
CA ALA A 18 6.73 23.78 18.79
C ALA A 18 7.36 22.41 19.10
N ALA A 19 6.98 21.80 20.23
CA ALA A 19 7.43 20.46 20.59
C ALA A 19 6.28 19.74 21.28
N ASP A 20 5.36 19.17 20.49
CA ASP A 20 4.60 17.96 20.81
C ASP A 20 3.71 17.51 19.63
N PHE A 21 4.18 17.69 18.39
CA PHE A 21 3.84 16.68 17.38
C PHE A 21 4.73 15.48 17.66
N ALA A 22 4.36 14.72 18.70
CA ALA A 22 4.61 13.30 18.71
C ALA A 22 3.96 12.74 17.44
N LEU A 23 4.74 12.73 16.36
CA LEU A 23 4.51 11.84 15.24
C LEU A 23 4.39 10.46 15.89
N ALA A 24 3.15 10.00 16.04
CA ALA A 24 2.85 8.64 16.40
C ALA A 24 3.62 7.78 15.40
N GLN A 25 4.79 7.30 15.82
CA GLN A 25 5.52 6.32 15.06
C GLN A 25 4.62 5.09 15.09
N ALA A 26 3.90 4.86 13.98
CA ALA A 26 3.21 3.61 13.73
C ALA A 26 4.20 2.49 14.10
N PRO A 27 3.79 1.50 14.91
CA PRO A 27 4.70 0.55 15.54
C PRO A 27 5.55 -0.17 14.48
N GLN A 28 6.78 0.31 14.31
CA GLN A 28 7.77 -0.23 13.40
C GLN A 28 8.54 -1.33 14.16
N GLY A 29 7.87 -2.44 14.43
CA GLY A 29 8.50 -3.49 15.23
C GLY A 29 7.60 -4.69 15.47
N GLY A 30 7.52 -5.59 14.48
CA GLY A 30 6.83 -6.86 14.69
C GLY A 30 6.79 -7.74 13.46
N ARG A 31 7.77 -8.65 13.33
CA ARG A 31 7.65 -9.99 12.73
C ARG A 31 6.45 -10.21 11.78
N GLY A 32 6.49 -9.60 10.60
CA GLY A 32 5.47 -9.77 9.56
C GLY A 32 6.10 -10.06 8.21
N GLY A 33 6.91 -11.12 8.11
CA GLY A 33 7.63 -11.47 6.87
C GLY A 33 6.66 -11.64 5.70
N PHE A 34 6.76 -10.76 4.70
CA PHE A 34 6.13 -10.80 3.37
C PHE A 34 4.59 -10.94 3.27
N ARG A 35 3.92 -11.51 4.28
CA ARG A 35 2.51 -11.96 4.28
C ARG A 35 1.52 -10.90 4.76
N GLY A 36 1.95 -9.65 4.93
CA GLY A 36 1.14 -8.52 5.37
C GLY A 36 0.88 -7.45 4.30
N ARG A 37 1.48 -7.56 3.11
CA ARG A 37 1.41 -6.50 2.08
C ARG A 37 0.12 -6.50 1.26
N THR A 38 -0.72 -7.53 1.36
CA THR A 38 -1.97 -7.60 0.59
C THR A 38 -2.94 -6.47 0.94
N ALA A 39 -3.08 -6.15 2.23
CA ALA A 39 -3.93 -5.03 2.66
C ALA A 39 -3.40 -3.70 2.14
N GLU A 40 -2.08 -3.56 2.13
CA GLU A 40 -1.42 -2.36 1.61
C GLU A 40 -1.64 -2.18 0.11
N ILE A 41 -1.50 -3.24 -0.69
CA ILE A 41 -1.79 -3.21 -2.13
C ILE A 41 -3.26 -2.82 -2.37
N LEU A 42 -4.18 -3.33 -1.55
CA LEU A 42 -5.58 -2.94 -1.61
C LEU A 42 -5.77 -1.44 -1.31
N CYS A 43 -5.11 -0.91 -0.28
CA CYS A 43 -5.18 0.51 0.04
C CYS A 43 -4.60 1.38 -1.09
N ASP A 44 -3.51 0.94 -1.70
CA ASP A 44 -2.85 1.63 -2.81
C ASP A 44 -3.75 1.64 -4.06
N ALA A 45 -4.40 0.50 -4.39
CA ALA A 45 -5.34 0.37 -5.51
C ALA A 45 -6.59 1.25 -5.35
N LEU A 46 -7.06 1.37 -4.11
CA LEU A 46 -8.24 2.14 -3.76
C LEU A 46 -7.93 3.62 -3.47
N VAL A 47 -6.65 4.03 -3.50
CA VAL A 47 -6.17 5.40 -3.24
C VAL A 47 -6.73 5.94 -1.92
N LEU A 48 -6.75 5.07 -0.89
CA LEU A 48 -7.33 5.41 0.41
C LEU A 48 -6.50 6.47 1.13
N ASN A 49 -7.18 7.30 1.92
CA ASN A 49 -6.48 8.19 2.85
C ASN A 49 -5.91 7.39 4.04
N THR A 50 -5.12 8.04 4.90
CA THR A 50 -4.47 7.37 6.05
C THR A 50 -5.48 6.68 6.97
N ALA A 51 -6.54 7.38 7.38
CA ALA A 51 -7.54 6.84 8.31
C ALA A 51 -8.30 5.64 7.71
N GLN A 52 -8.70 5.71 6.44
CA GLN A 52 -9.31 4.59 5.73
C GLN A 52 -8.34 3.42 5.55
N SER A 53 -7.07 3.70 5.22
CA SER A 53 -6.04 2.68 5.05
C SER A 53 -5.77 1.92 6.35
N GLU A 54 -5.71 2.62 7.49
CA GLU A 54 -5.56 2.02 8.81
C GLU A 54 -6.73 1.10 9.14
N LYS A 55 -7.97 1.57 8.92
CA LYS A 55 -9.18 0.78 9.17
C LYS A 55 -9.25 -0.45 8.27
N VAL A 56 -8.99 -0.31 6.97
CA VAL A 56 -8.99 -1.43 6.02
C VAL A 56 -7.89 -2.43 6.37
N THR A 57 -6.70 -1.94 6.74
CA THR A 57 -5.58 -2.80 7.12
C THR A 57 -5.89 -3.60 8.39
N ALA A 58 -6.39 -2.95 9.44
CA ALA A 58 -6.76 -3.61 10.68
C ALA A 58 -7.86 -4.66 10.44
N THR A 59 -8.94 -4.27 9.75
CA THR A 59 -10.07 -5.18 9.45
C THR A 59 -9.60 -6.38 8.64
N TYR A 60 -8.77 -6.17 7.60
CA TYR A 60 -8.24 -7.27 6.80
C TYR A 60 -7.34 -8.20 7.61
N GLN A 61 -6.53 -7.67 8.53
CA GLN A 61 -5.67 -8.47 9.40
C GLN A 61 -6.50 -9.37 10.32
N GLU A 62 -7.53 -8.83 10.97
CA GLU A 62 -8.44 -9.57 11.84
C GLU A 62 -9.17 -10.69 11.07
N ILE A 63 -9.71 -10.39 9.88
CA ILE A 63 -10.36 -11.37 9.01
C ILE A 63 -9.39 -12.49 8.63
N ASN A 64 -8.18 -12.13 8.20
CA ASN A 64 -7.20 -13.10 7.74
C ASN A 64 -6.65 -13.97 8.89
N GLU A 65 -6.50 -13.39 10.08
CA GLU A 65 -6.13 -14.15 11.29
C GLU A 65 -7.21 -15.17 11.65
N LYS A 66 -8.49 -14.74 11.65
CA LYS A 66 -9.63 -15.63 11.89
C LYS A 66 -9.67 -16.78 10.87
N LEU A 67 -9.61 -16.47 9.58
CA LEU A 67 -9.65 -17.50 8.53
C LEU A 67 -8.45 -18.46 8.60
N ARG A 68 -7.26 -17.98 8.99
CA ARG A 68 -6.10 -18.86 9.20
C ARG A 68 -6.31 -19.80 10.39
N SER A 69 -6.92 -19.32 11.47
CA SER A 69 -7.24 -20.16 12.62
C SER A 69 -8.26 -21.26 12.27
N GLU A 70 -9.22 -20.93 11.39
CA GLU A 70 -10.25 -21.86 10.91
C GLU A 70 -9.72 -22.86 9.87
N ALA A 71 -8.71 -22.47 9.08
CA ALA A 71 -8.10 -23.33 8.07
C ALA A 71 -7.33 -24.54 8.64
N GLY A 72 -6.97 -24.50 9.93
CA GLY A 72 -6.23 -25.57 10.59
C GLY A 72 -4.81 -25.76 10.06
N ASP A 73 -4.28 -26.99 10.20
CA ASP A 73 -2.93 -27.31 9.73
C ASP A 73 -2.89 -27.49 8.21
N MET A 74 -2.52 -26.43 7.50
CA MET A 74 -2.30 -26.50 6.06
C MET A 74 -1.02 -27.29 5.69
N GLN A 75 -0.11 -27.60 6.61
CA GLN A 75 1.13 -28.30 6.28
C GLN A 75 0.90 -29.78 5.98
N SER A 76 -0.11 -30.39 6.61
CA SER A 76 -0.50 -31.79 6.37
C SER A 76 -1.30 -31.98 5.07
N MET A 77 -1.81 -30.90 4.47
CA MET A 77 -2.61 -30.94 3.24
C MET A 77 -1.73 -31.16 2.00
N SER A 78 -2.27 -31.89 1.03
CA SER A 78 -1.67 -32.02 -0.31
C SER A 78 -1.55 -30.64 -0.98
N ARG A 79 -0.78 -30.57 -2.09
CA ARG A 79 -0.61 -29.31 -2.83
C ARG A 79 -1.95 -28.79 -3.38
N GLU A 80 -2.79 -29.69 -3.86
CA GLU A 80 -4.08 -29.33 -4.46
C GLU A 80 -5.05 -28.82 -3.39
N GLU A 81 -5.20 -29.54 -2.28
CA GLU A 81 -6.02 -29.13 -1.14
C GLU A 81 -5.55 -27.79 -0.57
N ARG A 82 -4.24 -27.56 -0.43
CA ARG A 82 -3.70 -26.26 -0.01
C ARG A 82 -4.08 -25.14 -0.97
N MET A 83 -4.03 -25.38 -2.27
CA MET A 83 -4.36 -24.38 -3.27
C MET A 83 -5.85 -24.04 -3.24
N GLU A 84 -6.70 -25.06 -3.11
CA GLU A 84 -8.14 -24.89 -2.94
C GLU A 84 -8.47 -24.13 -1.65
N GLN A 85 -7.88 -24.53 -0.52
CA GLN A 85 -8.05 -23.88 0.77
C GLN A 85 -7.61 -22.40 0.73
N MET A 86 -6.47 -22.10 0.11
CA MET A 86 -5.99 -20.72 -0.06
C MET A 86 -6.94 -19.89 -0.94
N THR A 87 -7.48 -20.47 -2.02
CA THR A 87 -8.48 -19.79 -2.87
C THR A 87 -9.79 -19.57 -2.12
N LYS A 88 -10.22 -20.54 -1.31
CA LYS A 88 -11.41 -20.42 -0.45
C LYS A 88 -11.23 -19.29 0.57
N MET A 89 -10.15 -19.31 1.33
CA MET A 89 -9.83 -18.25 2.31
C MET A 89 -9.78 -16.87 1.66
N GLN A 90 -9.23 -16.76 0.45
CA GLN A 90 -9.17 -15.48 -0.28
C GLN A 90 -10.56 -14.96 -0.63
N LYS A 91 -11.47 -15.82 -1.12
CA LYS A 91 -12.86 -15.44 -1.40
C LYS A 91 -13.62 -15.06 -0.13
N GLU A 92 -13.45 -15.85 0.94
CA GLU A 92 -14.05 -15.57 2.24
C GLU A 92 -13.55 -14.26 2.83
N ALA A 93 -12.24 -13.98 2.72
CA ALA A 93 -11.64 -12.73 3.15
C ALA A 93 -12.21 -11.54 2.37
N ALA A 94 -12.34 -11.67 1.04
CA ALA A 94 -12.92 -10.62 0.21
C ALA A 94 -14.39 -10.35 0.58
N ALA A 95 -15.20 -11.39 0.75
CA ALA A 95 -16.61 -11.27 1.12
C ALA A 95 -16.78 -10.64 2.52
N ALA A 96 -16.00 -11.10 3.50
CA ALA A 96 -16.00 -10.54 4.84
C ALA A 96 -15.57 -9.07 4.85
N LEU A 97 -14.50 -8.73 4.11
CA LEU A 97 -14.03 -7.35 4.04
C LEU A 97 -15.03 -6.44 3.36
N LYS A 98 -15.67 -6.88 2.26
CA LYS A 98 -16.75 -6.13 1.59
C LYS A 98 -17.88 -5.82 2.57
N LYS A 99 -18.28 -6.79 3.40
CA LYS A 99 -19.33 -6.63 4.40
C LYS A 99 -18.95 -5.61 5.48
N GLU A 100 -17.79 -5.77 6.10
CA GLU A 100 -17.34 -4.88 7.19
C GLU A 100 -17.07 -3.45 6.71
N MET A 101 -16.66 -3.28 5.45
CA MET A 101 -16.30 -1.97 4.88
C MET A 101 -17.46 -1.26 4.16
N ALA A 102 -18.66 -1.84 4.10
CA ALA A 102 -19.79 -1.30 3.33
C ALA A 102 -20.22 0.12 3.72
N GLY A 103 -20.02 0.52 4.99
CA GLY A 103 -20.29 1.89 5.47
C GLY A 103 -19.10 2.85 5.39
N THR A 104 -17.93 2.38 4.93
CA THR A 104 -16.67 3.16 4.90
C THR A 104 -16.17 3.39 3.48
N LEU A 105 -16.34 2.40 2.61
CA LEU A 105 -15.89 2.42 1.22
C LEU A 105 -17.08 2.62 0.29
N SER A 106 -16.84 3.25 -0.86
CA SER A 106 -17.85 3.37 -1.91
C SER A 106 -18.15 2.00 -2.54
N GLU A 107 -19.33 1.84 -3.15
CA GLU A 107 -19.72 0.60 -3.84
C GLU A 107 -18.66 0.17 -4.87
N LYS A 108 -18.17 1.10 -5.68
CA LYS A 108 -17.07 0.85 -6.64
C LYS A 108 -15.78 0.38 -5.97
N ALA A 109 -15.45 0.92 -4.78
CA ALA A 109 -14.29 0.45 -4.03
C ALA A 109 -14.49 -0.99 -3.51
N LEU A 110 -15.71 -1.33 -3.06
CA LEU A 110 -16.06 -2.68 -2.61
C LEU A 110 -15.96 -3.70 -3.75
N GLU A 111 -16.40 -3.34 -4.96
CA GLU A 111 -16.30 -4.18 -6.15
C GLU A 111 -14.84 -4.54 -6.48
N ALA A 112 -13.92 -3.59 -6.30
CA ALA A 112 -12.49 -3.79 -6.57
C ALA A 112 -11.76 -4.67 -5.53
N ILE A 113 -12.33 -4.89 -4.33
CA ILE A 113 -11.68 -5.67 -3.26
C ILE A 113 -11.28 -7.06 -3.73
N GLU A 114 -12.24 -7.81 -4.27
CA GLU A 114 -12.02 -9.21 -4.63
C GLU A 114 -10.95 -9.40 -5.72
N PRO A 115 -11.01 -8.72 -6.88
CA PRO A 115 -9.99 -8.90 -7.90
C PRO A 115 -8.61 -8.40 -7.45
N VAL A 116 -8.53 -7.36 -6.60
CA VAL A 116 -7.25 -6.91 -6.04
C VAL A 116 -6.69 -7.91 -5.03
N LEU A 117 -7.51 -8.44 -4.13
CA LEU A 117 -7.09 -9.49 -3.20
C LEU A 117 -6.71 -10.78 -3.92
N ALA A 118 -7.30 -11.05 -5.10
CA ALA A 118 -6.97 -12.17 -5.97
C ALA A 118 -5.50 -12.14 -6.47
N LEU A 119 -4.90 -10.95 -6.54
CA LEU A 119 -3.55 -10.76 -7.05
C LEU A 119 -2.50 -11.40 -6.14
N ARG A 120 -1.57 -12.13 -6.77
CA ARG A 120 -0.40 -12.73 -6.12
C ARG A 120 0.83 -11.86 -6.35
N VAL A 121 0.71 -10.59 -6.00
CA VAL A 121 1.75 -9.59 -6.15
C VAL A 121 2.47 -9.42 -4.81
N MET A 122 3.79 -9.49 -4.85
CA MET A 122 4.65 -9.37 -3.67
C MET A 122 4.97 -7.92 -3.33
N MET A 123 5.15 -7.07 -4.34
CA MET A 123 5.54 -5.67 -4.16
C MET A 123 4.57 -4.78 -4.93
N PRO A 124 3.95 -3.78 -4.28
CA PRO A 124 3.13 -2.79 -4.98
C PRO A 124 4.00 -2.00 -5.97
N ASP A 125 3.40 -1.43 -7.02
CA ASP A 125 4.12 -0.49 -7.87
C ASP A 125 4.48 0.78 -7.07
N ALA A 126 5.68 1.31 -7.28
CA ALA A 126 6.17 2.47 -6.55
C ALA A 126 5.31 3.73 -6.76
N GLN A 127 4.74 3.89 -7.96
CA GLN A 127 3.89 5.04 -8.30
C GLN A 127 2.57 5.00 -7.54
N LEU A 128 1.95 3.81 -7.44
CA LEU A 128 0.74 3.60 -6.63
C LEU A 128 1.00 3.87 -5.15
N ARG A 129 2.08 3.30 -4.62
CA ARG A 129 2.47 3.45 -3.21
C ARG A 129 2.73 4.92 -2.85
N ALA A 130 3.33 5.68 -3.75
CA ALA A 130 3.64 7.09 -3.54
C ALA A 130 2.37 7.95 -3.41
N LEU A 131 1.28 7.64 -4.13
CA LEU A 131 0.02 8.39 -4.04
C LEU A 131 -0.56 8.42 -2.62
N ARG A 132 -0.40 7.34 -1.86
CA ARG A 132 -0.88 7.25 -0.47
C ARG A 132 -0.21 8.28 0.45
N SER A 133 0.99 8.73 0.10
CA SER A 133 1.75 9.73 0.88
C SER A 133 1.39 11.17 0.52
N LEU A 134 0.52 11.38 -0.48
CA LEU A 134 0.08 12.69 -0.90
C LEU A 134 -1.19 13.10 -0.17
N ASP A 135 -1.27 14.40 0.14
CA ASP A 135 -2.52 15.01 0.59
C ASP A 135 -3.42 15.26 -0.62
N LEU A 136 -4.23 14.25 -0.95
CA LEU A 136 -5.18 14.27 -2.06
C LEU A 136 -6.58 14.61 -1.54
N LYS A 137 -7.23 15.57 -2.23
CA LYS A 137 -8.65 15.86 -2.03
C LYS A 137 -9.51 14.67 -2.46
N ASP A 138 -10.71 14.55 -1.89
CA ASP A 138 -11.64 13.46 -2.21
C ASP A 138 -11.97 13.38 -3.71
N GLU A 139 -12.13 14.52 -4.38
CA GLU A 139 -12.34 14.57 -5.83
C GLU A 139 -11.15 14.02 -6.63
N GLN A 140 -9.92 14.28 -6.18
CA GLN A 140 -8.72 13.74 -6.82
C GLN A 140 -8.63 12.23 -6.59
N ARG A 141 -8.92 11.76 -5.36
CA ARG A 141 -8.98 10.33 -5.04
C ARG A 141 -10.01 9.61 -5.90
N ALA A 142 -11.22 10.16 -6.02
CA ALA A 142 -12.28 9.58 -6.85
C ALA A 142 -11.88 9.44 -8.33
N LYS A 143 -11.11 10.39 -8.87
CA LYS A 143 -10.59 10.33 -10.26
C LYS A 143 -9.40 9.38 -10.41
N LEU A 144 -8.52 9.32 -9.41
CA LEU A 144 -7.32 8.46 -9.41
C LEU A 144 -7.66 6.99 -9.14
N GLN A 145 -8.67 6.71 -8.31
CA GLN A 145 -9.06 5.37 -7.90
C GLN A 145 -9.27 4.39 -9.07
N PRO A 146 -10.08 4.69 -10.11
CA PRO A 146 -10.25 3.77 -11.22
C PRO A 146 -8.93 3.51 -11.98
N LEU A 147 -8.08 4.54 -12.14
CA LEU A 147 -6.78 4.41 -12.80
C LEU A 147 -5.80 3.56 -11.99
N ALA A 148 -5.78 3.75 -10.66
CA ALA A 148 -4.96 2.99 -9.74
C ALA A 148 -5.40 1.52 -9.65
N THR A 149 -6.71 1.28 -9.66
CA THR A 149 -7.28 -0.08 -9.71
C THR A 149 -6.90 -0.77 -11.02
N GLU A 150 -7.05 -0.11 -12.17
CA GLU A 150 -6.65 -0.64 -13.48
C GLU A 150 -5.16 -1.03 -13.51
N LEU A 151 -4.28 -0.12 -13.07
CA LEU A 151 -2.84 -0.41 -12.98
C LEU A 151 -2.56 -1.59 -12.05
N THR A 152 -3.23 -1.65 -10.90
CA THR A 152 -3.07 -2.74 -9.93
C THR A 152 -3.46 -4.08 -10.55
N LEU A 153 -4.57 -4.15 -11.29
CA LEU A 153 -5.02 -5.37 -11.96
C LEU A 153 -4.13 -5.77 -13.14
N ALA A 154 -3.45 -4.81 -13.76
CA ALA A 154 -2.44 -5.07 -14.78
C ALA A 154 -1.10 -5.56 -14.19
N MET A 155 -0.91 -5.50 -12.87
CA MET A 155 0.34 -5.93 -12.23
C MET A 155 0.62 -7.40 -12.49
N VAL A 156 1.87 -7.64 -12.88
CA VAL A 156 2.39 -8.97 -13.14
C VAL A 156 2.53 -9.76 -11.83
N PRO A 157 1.92 -10.96 -11.72
CA PRO A 157 2.07 -11.81 -10.54
C PRO A 157 3.55 -12.14 -10.28
N SER A 158 3.97 -12.06 -9.02
CA SER A 158 5.37 -12.32 -8.64
C SER A 158 5.76 -13.80 -8.72
N PHE A 159 4.76 -14.68 -8.78
CA PHE A 159 4.92 -16.11 -8.99
C PHE A 159 4.05 -16.52 -10.20
N PRO A 160 4.58 -16.45 -11.43
CA PRO A 160 3.86 -16.94 -12.59
C PRO A 160 3.52 -18.42 -12.41
N ARG A 161 2.31 -18.83 -12.80
CA ARG A 161 1.91 -20.25 -12.80
C ARG A 161 2.61 -20.96 -13.97
N GLY A 162 3.87 -21.38 -13.79
CA GLY A 162 4.59 -22.16 -14.81
C GLY A 162 6.12 -21.97 -14.78
N GLU A 163 6.83 -22.77 -15.59
CA GLU A 163 8.23 -22.54 -15.93
C GLU A 163 8.30 -21.43 -16.99
N GLY A 164 8.95 -20.33 -16.64
CA GLY A 164 8.99 -19.12 -17.46
C GLY A 164 8.47 -17.96 -16.64
N GLY A 165 9.24 -16.88 -16.58
CA GLY A 165 8.85 -15.65 -15.89
C GLY A 165 7.54 -15.07 -16.43
N PRO A 166 7.19 -13.84 -16.01
CA PRO A 166 6.15 -13.09 -16.69
C PRO A 166 6.31 -13.18 -18.20
N GLY A 167 5.30 -13.64 -18.92
CA GLY A 167 5.33 -13.59 -20.38
C GLY A 167 5.55 -12.15 -20.84
N GLU A 168 6.33 -11.95 -21.89
CA GLU A 168 6.64 -10.63 -22.46
C GLU A 168 5.38 -9.78 -22.69
N GLU A 169 4.28 -10.42 -23.11
CA GLU A 169 2.97 -9.78 -23.29
C GLU A 169 2.38 -9.23 -21.98
N ALA A 170 2.51 -9.96 -20.86
CA ALA A 170 1.99 -9.51 -19.57
C ALA A 170 2.81 -8.32 -19.03
N GLN A 171 4.13 -8.35 -19.23
CA GLN A 171 5.00 -7.24 -18.87
C GLN A 171 4.67 -6.00 -19.70
N LYS A 172 4.51 -6.16 -21.03
CA LYS A 172 4.14 -5.06 -21.92
C LYS A 172 2.79 -4.43 -21.54
N LYS A 173 1.77 -5.25 -21.24
CA LYS A 173 0.46 -4.76 -20.76
C LYS A 173 0.59 -3.93 -19.48
N PHE A 174 1.42 -4.38 -18.54
CA PHE A 174 1.69 -3.63 -17.32
C PHE A 174 2.39 -2.30 -17.61
N ASP A 175 3.42 -2.30 -18.47
CA ASP A 175 4.17 -1.08 -18.82
C ASP A 175 3.28 -0.06 -19.54
N ASP A 176 2.42 -0.50 -20.47
CA ASP A 176 1.44 0.34 -21.16
C ASP A 176 0.41 0.93 -20.18
N ALA A 177 -0.13 0.09 -19.28
CA ALA A 177 -1.05 0.54 -18.22
C ALA A 177 -0.38 1.55 -17.29
N LYS A 178 0.89 1.32 -16.94
CA LYS A 178 1.68 2.21 -16.08
C LYS A 178 1.93 3.56 -16.75
N ALA A 179 2.30 3.58 -18.03
CA ALA A 179 2.48 4.81 -18.79
C ALA A 179 1.17 5.62 -18.87
N SER A 180 0.06 4.95 -19.17
CA SER A 180 -1.28 5.55 -19.21
C SER A 180 -1.69 6.13 -17.85
N PHE A 181 -1.48 5.37 -16.78
CA PHE A 181 -1.72 5.82 -15.41
C PHE A 181 -0.89 7.05 -15.07
N MET A 182 0.41 7.05 -15.36
CA MET A 182 1.30 8.19 -15.07
C MET A 182 0.87 9.46 -15.79
N ALA A 183 0.53 9.36 -17.08
CA ALA A 183 0.05 10.49 -17.86
C ALA A 183 -1.23 11.08 -17.24
N LYS A 184 -2.27 10.25 -17.05
CA LYS A 184 -3.56 10.71 -16.52
C LYS A 184 -3.50 11.16 -15.06
N ALA A 185 -2.70 10.51 -14.22
CA ALA A 185 -2.52 10.92 -12.84
C ALA A 185 -1.89 12.32 -12.76
N SER A 186 -0.91 12.60 -13.62
CA SER A 186 -0.25 13.91 -13.62
C SER A 186 -1.15 15.07 -14.04
N GLU A 187 -2.20 14.80 -14.82
CA GLU A 187 -3.25 15.78 -15.16
C GLU A 187 -4.20 16.05 -13.98
N ILE A 188 -4.36 15.09 -13.07
CA ILE A 188 -5.26 15.22 -11.89
C ILE A 188 -4.55 15.91 -10.72
N LEU A 189 -3.25 15.70 -10.59
CA LEU A 189 -2.41 16.26 -9.54
C LEU A 189 -2.04 17.72 -9.85
N THR A 190 -1.87 18.53 -8.80
CA THR A 190 -1.28 19.87 -8.95
C THR A 190 0.21 19.78 -9.29
N GLY A 191 0.83 20.88 -9.71
CA GLY A 191 2.28 20.93 -9.95
C GLY A 191 3.11 20.47 -8.73
N GLU A 192 2.79 21.01 -7.55
CA GLU A 192 3.44 20.64 -6.29
C GLU A 192 3.22 19.16 -5.93
N GLN A 193 2.00 18.65 -6.11
CA GLN A 193 1.71 17.23 -5.87
C GLN A 193 2.46 16.32 -6.85
N ASN A 194 2.60 16.71 -8.12
CA ASN A 194 3.37 15.96 -9.11
C ASN A 194 4.85 15.85 -8.74
N GLU A 195 5.45 16.94 -8.26
CA GLU A 195 6.84 16.92 -7.78
C GLU A 195 7.01 16.02 -6.56
N ALA A 196 6.13 16.19 -5.56
CA ALA A 196 6.12 15.34 -4.36
C ALA A 196 5.91 13.86 -4.72
N TRP A 197 5.03 13.58 -5.68
CA TRP A 197 4.75 12.23 -6.14
C TRP A 197 5.99 11.54 -6.72
N LYS A 198 6.70 12.22 -7.62
CA LYS A 198 7.95 11.70 -8.23
C LYS A 198 9.00 11.40 -7.16
N VAL A 199 9.25 12.33 -6.25
CA VAL A 199 10.23 12.16 -5.17
C VAL A 199 9.87 10.96 -4.28
N LYS A 200 8.58 10.80 -3.93
CA LYS A 200 8.11 9.66 -3.13
C LYS A 200 8.20 8.35 -3.91
N ALA A 201 7.87 8.35 -5.20
CA ALA A 201 7.96 7.16 -6.04
C ALA A 201 9.41 6.69 -6.17
N ASP A 202 10.36 7.59 -6.39
CA ASP A 202 11.80 7.26 -6.46
C ASP A 202 12.31 6.66 -5.14
N ALA A 203 11.90 7.25 -4.01
CA ALA A 203 12.25 6.74 -2.68
C ALA A 203 11.70 5.32 -2.45
N VAL A 204 10.43 5.07 -2.80
CA VAL A 204 9.82 3.74 -2.70
C VAL A 204 10.51 2.75 -3.64
N GLN A 205 10.82 3.16 -4.87
CA GLN A 205 11.51 2.29 -5.82
C GLN A 205 12.88 1.87 -5.29
N LYS A 206 13.64 2.81 -4.72
CA LYS A 206 14.92 2.51 -4.09
C LYS A 206 14.77 1.51 -2.93
N GLU A 207 13.79 1.70 -2.05
CA GLU A 207 13.50 0.75 -0.95
C GLU A 207 13.19 -0.66 -1.50
N GLN A 208 12.38 -0.74 -2.55
CA GLN A 208 12.04 -2.01 -3.20
C GLN A 208 13.26 -2.68 -3.86
N GLU A 209 14.17 -1.91 -4.45
CA GLU A 209 15.42 -2.42 -5.01
C GLU A 209 16.35 -2.97 -3.93
N GLU A 210 16.52 -2.23 -2.82
CA GLU A 210 17.30 -2.68 -1.67
C GLU A 210 16.71 -3.96 -1.07
N MET A 211 15.39 -4.04 -0.92
CA MET A 211 14.70 -5.24 -0.45
C MET A 211 14.92 -6.43 -1.40
N ARG A 212 14.83 -6.22 -2.72
CA ARG A 212 15.13 -7.24 -3.73
C ARG A 212 16.58 -7.70 -3.66
N GLN A 213 17.53 -6.78 -3.46
CA GLN A 213 18.95 -7.12 -3.27
C GLN A 213 19.17 -7.95 -1.99
N GLN A 214 18.54 -7.56 -0.87
CA GLN A 214 18.62 -8.32 0.38
C GLN A 214 18.06 -9.74 0.22
N MET A 215 16.94 -9.90 -0.49
CA MET A 215 16.38 -11.23 -0.78
C MET A 215 17.32 -12.09 -1.62
N ARG A 216 17.91 -11.53 -2.69
CA ARG A 216 18.90 -12.21 -3.52
C ARG A 216 20.12 -12.66 -2.70
N ASN A 217 20.64 -11.78 -1.85
CA ASN A 217 21.81 -12.07 -1.01
C ASN A 217 21.54 -13.09 0.11
N ARG A 218 20.29 -13.22 0.57
CA ARG A 218 19.89 -14.27 1.54
C ARG A 218 19.70 -15.62 0.86
N GLY A 219 19.15 -15.65 -0.35
CA GLY A 219 18.99 -16.87 -1.13
C GLY A 219 20.31 -17.54 -1.51
N THR A 220 21.39 -16.76 -1.69
CA THR A 220 22.72 -17.27 -2.05
C THR A 220 23.56 -17.76 -0.86
N ARG A 221 23.19 -17.47 0.39
CA ARG A 221 23.91 -17.92 1.60
C ARG A 221 23.36 -19.21 2.22
N GLY A 222 22.25 -19.74 1.68
CA GLY A 222 21.60 -20.96 2.14
C GLY A 222 21.85 -22.19 1.24
N GLN A 223 22.83 -22.12 0.33
CA GLN A 223 23.33 -23.25 -0.45
C GLN A 223 24.74 -23.62 0.01
#